data_AF-A0A1T5M119-F1
#
_entry.id   AF-A0A1T5M119-F1
#
_cell.length_a   1.000
_cell.length_b   1.000
_cell.length_c   1.000
_cell.angle_alpha   90.00
_cell.angle_beta   90.00
_cell.angle_gamma   90.00
#
_symmetry.space_group_name_H-M   'P 1'
#
loop_
_entity.id
_entity.type
_entity.pdbx_description
1 polymer ?
#
loop_
_entity_poly.entity_id
_entity_poly.type
_entity_poly.pdbx_seq_one_letter_code
_entity_poly.pdbx_strand_id
1 'polypeptide(L)'
;MRESGIVLSFVFILMIIYKPVEAQRFFVTSTGDVSRTYRLSHAYTDAQVANAPLILWLFSDARSLQALPVQDSVWKGLNRPVVMLLPSPAKESWTCHDEAKLSDNVDFIQTILGEVYDNFHIDRNRVYIINDVPSKCLADSFVSRLPMRVVSTHTIAATGISLKEIMTLANQVLEIEPVATPLYKKWENPLYNAEVRRMEVEDSIRRVRWARRVSIEFRTGGFYLLPGVRTKKDKTYMDISDAHSVLDIHMTSWMNDSMAWFVDIGWIKVPQKQEMDGVRIEAGGGMILPVTVGFRYAFHRRKTRPYILLGTGPIAVLVFGGRFGTNIDPNYIKNKIKAEARMAFQTTLGTGIDCRLGKRILTGVHIRYIHSSEFESAGAVKAIRGFTGSVSAGYIIGANRLKLRKE
;
A
#
# COMPACT_ATOMS: atom_id res chain seq x y z
N MET A 1 29.79 -16.45 15.89
CA MET A 1 28.34 -16.12 15.80
C MET A 1 27.68 -15.99 17.18
N ARG A 2 28.26 -15.25 18.14
CA ARG A 2 27.68 -15.11 19.50
C ARG A 2 27.44 -13.67 19.97
N GLU A 3 27.91 -12.66 19.24
CA GLU A 3 27.82 -11.26 19.68
C GLU A 3 26.60 -10.51 19.12
N SER A 4 25.93 -11.06 18.11
CA SER A 4 24.79 -10.42 17.45
C SER A 4 23.48 -10.49 18.26
N GLY A 5 23.41 -11.35 19.28
CA GLY A 5 22.18 -11.57 20.05
C GLY A 5 21.91 -10.53 21.15
N ILE A 6 22.95 -9.88 21.69
CA ILE A 6 22.81 -8.96 22.82
C ILE A 6 22.34 -7.57 22.35
N VAL A 7 22.79 -7.13 21.17
CA VAL A 7 22.40 -5.84 20.59
C VAL A 7 20.92 -5.84 20.19
N LEU A 8 20.40 -6.96 19.69
CA LEU A 8 18.99 -7.06 19.28
C LEU A 8 18.02 -6.96 20.47
N SER A 9 18.38 -7.56 21.60
CA SER A 9 17.56 -7.54 22.83
C SER A 9 17.52 -6.15 23.48
N PHE A 10 18.62 -5.39 23.43
CA PHE A 10 18.67 -4.04 24.01
C PHE A 10 17.82 -3.04 23.21
N VAL A 11 17.82 -3.16 21.87
CA VAL A 11 16.95 -2.34 21.00
C VAL A 11 15.48 -2.66 21.22
N PHE A 12 15.12 -3.93 21.45
CA PHE A 12 13.75 -4.34 21.72
C PHE A 12 13.23 -3.80 23.05
N ILE A 13 14.06 -3.81 24.10
CA ILE A 13 13.72 -3.25 25.42
C ILE A 13 13.56 -1.73 25.34
N LEU A 14 14.40 -1.03 24.57
CA LEU A 14 14.27 0.41 24.33
C LEU A 14 12.98 0.77 23.57
N MET A 15 12.53 -0.06 22.63
CA MET A 15 11.23 0.14 21.97
C MET A 15 10.03 -0.12 22.91
N ILE A 16 10.15 -1.00 23.89
CA ILE A 16 9.08 -1.28 24.87
C ILE A 16 8.98 -0.15 25.91
N ILE A 17 10.07 0.55 26.22
CA ILE A 17 10.11 1.64 27.21
C ILE A 17 9.81 3.02 26.59
N TYR A 18 9.79 3.12 25.25
CA TYR A 18 9.47 4.38 24.57
C TYR A 18 7.97 4.69 24.69
N LYS A 19 7.57 5.31 25.80
CA LYS A 19 6.31 6.06 25.84
C LYS A 19 6.52 7.36 25.05
N PRO A 20 5.75 7.64 24.00
CA PRO A 20 5.79 8.96 23.39
C PRO A 20 5.41 9.97 24.48
N VAL A 21 6.38 10.80 24.87
CA VAL A 21 6.09 11.99 25.66
C VAL A 21 5.42 12.94 24.68
N GLU A 22 4.09 12.87 24.61
CA GLU A 22 3.30 13.80 23.83
C GLU A 22 3.44 15.19 24.48
N ALA A 23 4.18 16.07 23.81
CA ALA A 23 4.30 17.46 24.24
C ALA A 23 2.92 18.12 24.12
N GLN A 24 2.26 18.33 25.28
CA GLN A 24 1.06 19.16 25.35
C GLN A 24 1.40 20.55 24.78
N ARG A 25 0.68 20.99 23.75
CA ARG A 25 0.96 22.25 23.07
C ARG A 25 0.17 23.38 23.70
N PHE A 26 0.86 24.19 24.50
CA PHE A 26 0.37 25.51 24.91
C PHE A 26 0.77 26.54 23.86
N PHE A 27 -0.19 27.34 23.44
CA PHE A 27 0.01 28.42 22.49
C PHE A 27 -0.19 29.75 23.21
N VAL A 28 0.47 30.80 22.73
CA VAL A 28 0.33 32.16 23.21
C VAL A 28 -0.18 33.00 22.05
N THR A 29 -1.25 33.77 22.28
CA THR A 29 -1.69 34.82 21.35
C THR A 29 -1.86 36.12 22.10
N SER A 30 -1.83 37.23 21.38
CA SER A 30 -1.95 38.58 21.97
C SER A 30 -3.13 39.30 21.35
N THR A 31 -3.95 39.90 22.21
CA THR A 31 -5.06 40.78 21.81
C THR A 31 -4.86 42.13 22.48
N GLY A 32 -4.56 43.15 21.68
CA GLY A 32 -4.05 44.42 22.20
C GLY A 32 -2.72 44.22 22.94
N ASP A 33 -2.61 44.76 24.15
CA ASP A 33 -1.39 44.70 24.97
C ASP A 33 -1.33 43.48 25.90
N VAL A 34 -2.29 42.55 25.80
CA VAL A 34 -2.39 41.39 26.71
C VAL A 34 -2.10 40.09 25.96
N SER A 35 -1.02 39.40 26.34
CA SER A 35 -0.73 38.04 25.90
C SER A 35 -1.39 37.02 26.81
N ARG A 36 -2.07 36.03 26.23
CA ARG A 36 -2.79 34.97 26.95
C ARG A 36 -2.50 33.62 26.31
N THR A 37 -2.59 32.57 27.11
CA THR A 37 -2.37 31.21 26.66
C THR A 37 -3.66 30.50 26.30
N TYR A 38 -3.57 29.54 25.38
CA TYR A 38 -4.62 28.56 25.16
C TYR A 38 -4.00 27.18 24.93
N ARG A 39 -4.73 26.14 25.32
CA ARG A 39 -4.33 24.74 25.06
C ARG A 39 -5.21 24.16 23.96
N LEU A 40 -4.59 23.49 23.00
CA LEU A 40 -5.28 22.70 21.99
C LEU A 40 -5.03 21.22 22.26
N SER A 41 -6.08 20.41 22.28
CA SER A 41 -5.98 18.96 22.47
C SER A 41 -6.84 18.25 21.43
N HIS A 42 -6.36 17.11 20.93
CA HIS A 42 -7.07 16.28 19.97
C HIS A 42 -7.53 15.00 20.66
N ALA A 43 -8.84 14.74 20.63
CA ALA A 43 -9.36 13.43 20.98
C ALA A 43 -9.25 12.51 19.77
N TYR A 44 -8.69 11.32 19.97
CA TYR A 44 -8.54 10.23 18.99
C TYR A 44 -7.32 10.34 18.04
N THR A 45 -6.33 9.45 18.27
CA THR A 45 -5.17 9.08 17.42
C THR A 45 -4.15 10.18 17.03
N ASP A 46 -2.88 9.78 16.89
CA ASP A 46 -1.75 10.61 16.42
C ASP A 46 -1.92 11.25 15.03
N ALA A 47 -2.96 10.85 14.30
CA ALA A 47 -3.26 11.38 12.97
C ALA A 47 -4.19 12.60 13.11
N GLN A 48 -3.69 13.79 12.73
CA GLN A 48 -4.51 14.99 12.61
C GLN A 48 -5.71 14.72 11.67
N VAL A 49 -6.92 14.63 12.22
CA VAL A 49 -8.16 14.51 11.46
C VAL A 49 -8.59 15.90 11.02
N ALA A 50 -8.51 16.17 9.71
CA ALA A 50 -9.03 17.41 9.15
C ALA A 50 -10.55 17.49 9.27
N ASN A 51 -11.07 18.71 9.43
CA ASN A 51 -12.49 19.02 9.63
C ASN A 51 -13.12 18.32 10.83
N ALA A 52 -12.36 18.13 11.90
CA ALA A 52 -12.91 17.69 13.17
C ALA A 52 -13.75 18.82 13.80
N PRO A 53 -14.86 18.49 14.50
CA PRO A 53 -15.62 19.45 15.30
C PRO A 53 -14.74 20.04 16.40
N LEU A 54 -15.10 21.24 16.86
CA LEU A 54 -14.41 21.95 17.94
C LEU A 54 -15.31 22.08 19.17
N ILE A 55 -14.80 21.70 20.34
CA ILE A 55 -15.39 22.04 21.64
C ILE A 55 -14.54 23.10 22.32
N LEU A 56 -15.13 24.27 22.56
CA LEU A 56 -14.56 25.38 23.33
C LEU A 56 -14.95 25.23 24.80
N TRP A 57 -13.95 25.07 25.67
CA TRP A 57 -14.13 24.93 27.11
C TRP A 57 -13.89 26.26 27.81
N LEU A 58 -14.96 26.92 28.26
CA LEU A 58 -14.90 28.20 28.97
C LEU A 58 -15.18 27.96 30.46
N PHE A 59 -14.14 27.77 31.27
CA PHE A 59 -14.29 27.57 32.70
C PHE A 59 -13.66 28.72 33.46
N SER A 60 -14.32 29.15 34.53
CA SER A 60 -13.91 30.31 35.33
C SER A 60 -12.65 30.10 36.13
N ASP A 61 -12.29 28.86 36.47
CA ASP A 61 -11.05 28.55 37.18
C ASP A 61 -10.00 27.94 36.26
N ALA A 62 -8.91 28.67 36.04
CA ALA A 62 -7.76 28.21 35.26
C ALA A 62 -7.10 26.96 35.87
N ARG A 63 -7.20 26.76 37.20
CA ARG A 63 -6.65 25.58 37.88
C ARG A 63 -7.50 24.35 37.59
N SER A 64 -8.81 24.49 37.45
CA SER A 64 -9.71 23.42 37.01
C SER A 64 -9.39 22.93 35.58
N LEU A 65 -8.91 23.81 34.70
CA LEU A 65 -8.46 23.44 33.33
C LEU A 65 -7.09 22.72 33.30
N GLN A 66 -6.21 23.01 34.27
CA GLN A 66 -4.95 22.30 34.49
C GLN A 66 -5.15 20.99 35.27
N ALA A 67 -6.16 20.92 36.13
CA ALA A 67 -6.50 19.77 36.96
C ALA A 67 -7.38 18.72 36.26
N LEU A 68 -8.02 19.05 35.13
CA LEU A 68 -8.54 18.03 34.22
C LEU A 68 -7.34 17.15 33.83
N PRO A 69 -7.26 15.88 34.29
CA PRO A 69 -6.19 15.02 33.90
C PRO A 69 -6.36 14.77 32.41
N VAL A 70 -5.56 15.48 31.63
CA VAL A 70 -5.29 15.25 30.22
C VAL A 70 -4.48 13.97 30.11
N GLN A 71 -5.02 12.88 30.63
CA GLN A 71 -4.62 11.59 30.11
C GLN A 71 -5.41 11.46 28.81
N ASP A 72 -4.71 11.27 27.70
CA ASP A 72 -5.31 10.97 26.41
C ASP A 72 -6.25 9.75 26.47
N SER A 73 -6.19 8.96 27.56
CA SER A 73 -7.13 7.89 27.91
C SER A 73 -8.58 8.35 28.13
N VAL A 74 -8.82 9.54 28.69
CA VAL A 74 -10.18 10.04 28.94
C VAL A 74 -10.89 10.36 27.62
N TRP A 75 -10.15 10.98 26.71
CA TRP A 75 -10.68 11.41 25.42
C TRP A 75 -10.85 10.26 24.41
N LYS A 76 -10.27 9.08 24.67
CA LYS A 76 -10.57 7.84 23.93
C LYS A 76 -12.01 7.38 24.09
N GLY A 77 -12.74 7.85 25.12
CA GLY A 77 -14.15 7.53 25.35
C GLY A 77 -15.14 8.33 24.50
N LEU A 78 -14.67 9.25 23.65
CA LEU A 78 -15.54 10.00 22.74
C LEU A 78 -15.86 9.19 21.48
N ASN A 79 -17.10 9.30 21.00
CA ASN A 79 -17.61 8.53 19.88
C ASN A 79 -17.04 8.98 18.52
N ARG A 80 -16.43 10.17 18.46
CA ARG A 80 -15.90 10.79 17.24
C ARG A 80 -14.63 11.60 17.53
N PRO A 81 -13.74 11.79 16.55
CA PRO A 81 -12.62 12.71 16.67
C PRO A 81 -13.12 14.13 16.94
N VAL A 82 -12.49 14.83 17.88
CA VAL A 82 -12.84 16.20 18.25
C VAL A 82 -11.59 16.99 18.63
N VAL A 83 -11.60 18.28 18.33
CA VAL A 83 -10.60 19.23 18.81
C VAL A 83 -11.16 19.96 20.02
N MET A 84 -10.37 20.06 21.07
CA MET A 84 -10.71 20.78 22.28
C MET A 84 -9.83 22.00 22.41
N LEU A 85 -10.46 23.15 22.60
CA LEU A 85 -9.80 24.43 22.82
C LEU A 85 -10.09 24.90 24.24
N LEU A 86 -9.02 25.08 25.02
CA LEU A 86 -9.07 25.50 26.41
C LEU A 86 -8.34 26.85 26.55
N PRO A 87 -9.02 27.99 26.33
CA PRO A 87 -8.46 29.31 26.55
C PRO A 87 -8.20 29.58 28.04
N SER A 88 -7.12 30.29 28.34
CA SER A 88 -6.83 30.77 29.70
C SER A 88 -7.32 32.22 29.88
N PRO A 89 -7.99 32.55 30.99
CA PRO A 89 -8.30 33.93 31.33
C PRO A 89 -7.02 34.76 31.59
N ALA A 90 -7.11 36.08 31.43
CA ALA A 90 -5.97 36.99 31.69
C ALA A 90 -5.56 37.05 33.18
N LYS A 91 -6.51 36.76 34.08
CA LYS A 91 -6.32 36.61 35.53
C LYS A 91 -6.85 35.24 35.93
N GLU A 92 -6.95 34.95 37.23
CA GLU A 92 -7.46 33.67 37.72
C GLU A 92 -8.91 33.34 37.27
N SER A 93 -9.69 34.33 36.78
CA SER A 93 -11.06 34.11 36.30
C SER A 93 -11.53 35.02 35.16
N TRP A 94 -12.58 34.57 34.46
CA TRP A 94 -13.34 35.39 33.50
C TRP A 94 -14.14 36.45 34.25
N THR A 95 -14.04 37.70 33.79
CA THR A 95 -14.74 38.84 34.42
C THR A 95 -15.92 39.25 33.54
N CYS A 96 -17.12 39.28 34.14
CA CYS A 96 -18.39 39.60 33.48
C CYS A 96 -18.91 41.02 33.77
N HIS A 97 -18.45 41.63 34.87
CA HIS A 97 -19.02 42.87 35.39
C HIS A 97 -18.51 44.15 34.69
N ASP A 98 -17.43 44.03 33.92
CA ASP A 98 -16.77 45.13 33.23
C ASP A 98 -16.90 44.89 31.72
N GLU A 99 -17.69 45.73 31.05
CA GLU A 99 -17.99 45.58 29.62
C GLU A 99 -16.73 45.64 28.74
N ALA A 100 -15.75 46.46 29.10
CA ALA A 100 -14.49 46.56 28.36
C ALA A 100 -13.72 45.24 28.46
N LYS A 101 -13.60 44.69 29.68
CA LYS A 101 -12.95 43.40 29.89
C LYS A 101 -13.70 42.24 29.23
N LEU A 102 -15.03 42.27 29.24
CA LEU A 102 -15.85 41.28 28.57
C LEU A 102 -15.63 41.32 27.06
N SER A 103 -15.56 42.52 26.47
CA SER A 103 -15.20 42.69 25.06
C SER A 103 -13.83 42.12 24.76
N ASP A 104 -12.81 42.45 25.56
CA ASP A 104 -11.45 41.94 25.39
C ASP A 104 -11.40 40.40 25.47
N ASN A 105 -12.20 39.78 26.35
CA ASN A 105 -12.28 38.33 26.45
C ASN A 105 -12.93 37.70 25.21
N VAL A 106 -13.96 38.33 24.65
CA VAL A 106 -14.60 37.88 23.41
C VAL A 106 -13.66 38.01 22.22
N ASP A 107 -12.93 39.13 22.14
CA ASP A 107 -11.96 39.39 21.07
C ASP A 107 -10.79 38.40 21.12
N PHE A 108 -10.34 38.03 22.33
CA PHE A 108 -9.39 36.95 22.55
C PHE A 108 -9.90 35.60 22.02
N ILE A 109 -11.12 35.19 22.39
CA ILE A 109 -11.70 33.92 21.92
C ILE A 109 -11.86 33.93 20.40
N GLN A 110 -12.28 35.06 19.82
CA GLN A 110 -12.41 35.21 18.37
C GLN A 110 -11.05 35.07 17.66
N THR A 111 -10.00 35.65 18.23
CA THR A 111 -8.63 35.59 17.69
C THR A 111 -8.11 34.16 17.67
N ILE A 112 -8.18 33.44 18.80
CA ILE A 112 -7.74 32.04 18.87
C ILE A 112 -8.55 31.13 17.94
N LEU A 113 -9.85 31.39 17.74
CA LEU A 113 -10.65 30.59 16.80
C LEU A 113 -10.22 30.80 15.35
N GLY A 114 -9.80 32.02 14.99
CA GLY A 114 -9.17 32.31 13.71
C GLY A 114 -7.88 31.52 13.54
N GLU A 115 -6.97 31.63 14.51
CA GLU A 115 -5.68 30.93 14.50
C GLU A 115 -5.84 29.40 14.46
N VAL A 116 -6.78 28.85 15.24
CA VAL A 116 -7.01 27.40 15.29
C VAL A 116 -7.55 26.91 13.95
N TYR A 117 -8.39 27.69 13.28
CA TYR A 117 -8.84 27.32 11.94
C TYR A 117 -7.70 27.32 10.93
N ASP A 118 -6.93 28.40 10.87
CA ASP A 118 -5.90 28.58 9.84
C ASP A 118 -4.78 27.55 9.98
N ASN A 119 -4.50 27.09 11.21
CA ASN A 119 -3.39 26.18 11.50
C ASN A 119 -3.78 24.71 11.73
N PHE A 120 -5.02 24.42 12.14
CA PHE A 120 -5.42 23.06 12.57
C PHE A 120 -6.63 22.50 11.82
N HIS A 121 -7.12 23.20 10.79
CA HIS A 121 -8.07 22.67 9.81
C HIS A 121 -9.38 22.13 10.40
N ILE A 122 -9.91 22.78 11.45
CA ILE A 122 -11.16 22.39 12.12
C ILE A 122 -12.42 22.69 11.29
N ASP A 123 -13.53 22.01 11.56
CA ASP A 123 -14.83 22.31 10.93
C ASP A 123 -15.46 23.56 11.55
N ARG A 124 -15.41 24.69 10.82
CA ARG A 124 -16.02 25.98 11.22
C ARG A 124 -17.53 25.90 11.47
N ASN A 125 -18.19 24.87 10.94
CA ASN A 125 -19.62 24.70 11.09
C ASN A 125 -20.00 23.96 12.37
N ARG A 126 -19.03 23.40 13.11
CA ARG A 126 -19.28 22.55 14.27
C ARG A 126 -18.47 23.01 15.47
N VAL A 127 -18.75 24.22 15.94
CA VAL A 127 -18.20 24.75 17.19
C VAL A 127 -19.25 24.64 18.29
N TYR A 128 -18.89 23.95 19.36
CA TYR A 128 -19.71 23.76 20.56
C TYR A 128 -19.05 24.48 21.73
N ILE A 129 -19.83 25.11 22.60
CA ILE A 129 -19.32 25.76 23.81
C ILE A 129 -19.80 24.99 25.03
N ILE A 130 -18.87 24.58 25.87
CA ILE A 130 -19.16 24.06 27.21
C ILE A 130 -18.58 25.04 28.22
N ASN A 131 -19.43 25.53 29.10
CA ASN A 131 -19.05 26.57 30.04
C ASN A 131 -19.59 26.29 31.45
N ASP A 132 -19.01 26.92 32.46
CA ASP A 132 -19.55 26.90 33.82
C ASP A 132 -20.50 28.09 34.09
N VAL A 133 -21.29 28.02 35.16
CA VAL A 133 -22.23 29.09 35.53
C VAL A 133 -21.56 30.47 35.58
N PRO A 134 -20.37 30.66 36.19
CA PRO A 134 -19.71 31.97 36.23
C PRO A 134 -19.27 32.49 34.86
N SER A 135 -18.89 31.62 33.91
CA SER A 135 -18.48 32.03 32.56
C SER A 135 -19.62 32.12 31.55
N LYS A 136 -20.88 31.87 31.97
CA LYS A 136 -22.04 31.93 31.09
C LYS A 136 -22.18 33.27 30.36
N CYS A 137 -21.90 34.38 31.06
CA CYS A 137 -21.92 35.72 30.48
C CYS A 137 -21.03 35.83 29.23
N LEU A 138 -19.89 35.14 29.23
CA LEU A 138 -18.87 35.21 28.20
C LEU A 138 -19.31 34.38 27.00
N ALA A 139 -19.85 33.19 27.26
CA ALA A 139 -20.44 32.35 26.22
C ALA A 139 -21.62 33.09 25.53
N ASP A 140 -22.52 33.69 26.30
CA ASP A 140 -23.67 34.42 25.77
C ASP A 140 -23.23 35.64 24.95
N SER A 141 -22.28 36.44 25.47
CA SER A 141 -21.72 37.58 24.75
C SER A 141 -21.01 37.15 23.45
N PHE A 142 -20.23 36.07 23.51
CA PHE A 142 -19.54 35.51 22.34
C PHE A 142 -20.52 35.03 21.26
N VAL A 143 -21.57 34.29 21.65
CA VAL A 143 -22.62 33.82 20.74
C VAL A 143 -23.37 35.00 20.11
N SER A 144 -23.62 36.06 20.87
CA SER A 144 -24.31 37.25 20.34
C SER A 144 -23.51 37.97 19.25
N ARG A 145 -22.17 37.98 19.35
CA ARG A 145 -21.28 38.59 18.34
C ARG A 145 -21.04 37.69 17.13
N LEU A 146 -21.09 36.36 17.31
CA LEU A 146 -20.77 35.37 16.26
C LEU A 146 -21.85 34.27 16.15
N PRO A 147 -23.13 34.64 15.90
CA PRO A 147 -24.25 33.70 15.98
C PRO A 147 -24.16 32.58 14.94
N MET A 148 -23.46 32.82 13.82
CA MET A 148 -23.34 31.84 12.73
C MET A 148 -22.22 30.81 12.92
N ARG A 149 -21.44 30.88 14.00
CA ARG A 149 -20.30 29.97 14.23
C ARG A 149 -20.55 28.92 15.30
N VAL A 150 -21.48 29.16 16.23
CA VAL A 150 -21.73 28.28 17.38
C VAL A 150 -22.97 27.45 17.15
N VAL A 151 -22.84 26.12 17.23
CA VAL A 151 -23.96 25.18 17.06
C VAL A 151 -24.78 25.07 18.33
N SER A 152 -24.12 24.96 19.48
CA SER A 152 -24.80 24.90 20.78
C SER A 152 -23.89 25.36 21.91
N THR A 153 -24.53 25.83 22.98
CA THR A 153 -23.88 26.26 24.23
C THR A 153 -24.49 25.48 25.38
N HIS A 154 -23.67 24.88 26.22
CA HIS A 154 -24.08 24.08 27.38
C HIS A 154 -23.40 24.58 28.64
N THR A 155 -24.21 25.02 29.61
CA THR A 155 -23.72 25.49 30.91
C THR A 155 -23.83 24.40 31.96
N ILE A 156 -22.75 24.17 32.71
CA ILE A 156 -22.68 23.18 33.79
C ILE A 156 -22.34 23.82 35.14
N ALA A 157 -22.67 23.13 36.23
CA ALA A 157 -22.34 23.60 37.58
C ALA A 157 -20.81 23.55 37.81
N ALA A 158 -20.21 24.65 38.29
CA ALA A 158 -18.75 24.77 38.37
C ALA A 158 -18.06 23.76 39.32
N THR A 159 -18.79 23.13 40.23
CA THR A 159 -18.22 22.29 41.30
C THR A 159 -18.62 20.82 41.18
N GLY A 160 -17.62 19.93 41.17
CA GLY A 160 -17.80 18.50 41.45
C GLY A 160 -18.17 17.60 40.27
N ILE A 161 -17.98 18.04 39.03
CA ILE A 161 -18.33 17.25 37.86
C ILE A 161 -17.34 16.11 37.65
N SER A 162 -17.87 14.90 37.51
CA SER A 162 -17.07 13.71 37.21
C SER A 162 -16.63 13.68 35.74
N LEU A 163 -15.50 13.02 35.47
CA LEU A 163 -15.02 12.79 34.09
C LEU A 163 -16.06 12.08 33.22
N LYS A 164 -16.87 11.19 33.81
CA LYS A 164 -17.93 10.47 33.11
C LYS A 164 -19.04 11.40 32.62
N GLU A 165 -19.42 12.38 33.44
CA GLU A 165 -20.42 13.39 33.07
C GLU A 165 -19.88 14.31 31.98
N ILE A 166 -18.61 14.70 32.05
CA ILE A 166 -17.92 15.47 31.00
C ILE A 166 -17.96 14.73 29.66
N MET A 167 -17.61 13.43 29.64
CA MET A 167 -17.66 12.62 28.41
C MET A 167 -19.07 12.46 27.87
N THR A 168 -20.05 12.22 28.76
CA THR A 168 -21.45 12.07 28.37
C THR A 168 -21.97 13.34 27.71
N LEU A 169 -21.68 14.51 28.32
CA LEU A 169 -22.03 15.81 27.77
C LEU A 169 -21.32 16.06 26.43
N ALA A 170 -20.03 15.79 26.35
CA ALA A 170 -19.25 15.96 25.12
C ALA A 170 -19.82 15.11 23.97
N ASN A 171 -20.20 13.86 24.22
CA ASN A 171 -20.84 13.02 23.21
C ASN A 171 -22.23 13.56 22.81
N GLN A 172 -23.03 14.04 23.77
CA GLN A 172 -24.35 14.63 23.48
C GLN A 172 -24.25 15.88 22.61
N VAL A 173 -23.31 16.81 22.89
CA VAL A 173 -23.18 18.03 22.09
C VAL A 173 -22.69 17.72 20.67
N LEU A 174 -21.84 16.71 20.50
CA LEU A 174 -21.31 16.28 19.20
C LEU A 174 -22.35 15.62 18.29
N GLU A 175 -23.54 15.26 18.81
CA GLU A 175 -24.67 14.75 18.02
C GLU A 175 -25.52 15.87 17.42
N ILE A 176 -25.37 17.11 17.89
CA ILE A 176 -26.15 18.26 17.40
C ILE A 176 -25.58 18.73 16.05
N GLU A 177 -26.42 18.72 15.02
CA GLU A 177 -26.07 19.19 13.68
C GLU A 177 -26.23 20.72 13.55
N PRO A 178 -25.43 21.39 12.68
CA PRO A 178 -25.51 22.83 12.52
C PRO A 178 -26.81 23.25 11.84
N VAL A 179 -27.45 24.29 12.39
CA VAL A 179 -28.71 24.85 11.88
C VAL A 179 -28.48 25.98 10.87
N ALA A 180 -27.29 26.60 10.86
CA ALA A 180 -27.02 27.80 10.08
C ALA A 180 -26.85 27.52 8.57
N THR A 181 -27.42 28.40 7.73
CA THR A 181 -27.19 28.45 6.27
C THR A 181 -26.85 29.90 5.87
N PRO A 182 -25.81 30.13 5.04
CA PRO A 182 -24.92 29.16 4.41
C PRO A 182 -23.83 28.62 5.35
N LEU A 183 -23.46 27.35 5.16
CA LEU A 183 -22.35 26.73 5.85
C LEU A 183 -21.01 27.21 5.28
N TYR A 184 -20.01 27.38 6.15
CA TYR A 184 -18.63 27.63 5.76
C TYR A 184 -18.07 26.45 4.97
N LYS A 185 -17.28 26.77 3.94
CA LYS A 185 -16.54 25.76 3.19
C LYS A 185 -15.59 25.01 4.12
N LYS A 186 -15.71 23.68 4.16
CA LYS A 186 -14.78 22.79 4.88
C LYS A 186 -13.37 22.92 4.30
N TRP A 187 -12.36 22.73 5.14
CA TRP A 187 -10.98 22.72 4.69
C TRP A 187 -10.73 21.51 3.79
N GLU A 188 -10.17 21.74 2.62
CA GLU A 188 -9.78 20.71 1.67
C GLU A 188 -8.26 20.64 1.63
N ASN A 189 -7.68 19.47 1.89
CA ASN A 189 -6.23 19.32 1.82
C ASN A 189 -5.76 19.57 0.37
N PRO A 190 -4.93 20.61 0.12
CA PRO A 190 -4.46 20.91 -1.22
C PRO A 190 -3.60 19.77 -1.80
N LEU A 191 -2.93 18.99 -0.92
CA LEU A 191 -2.19 17.80 -1.29
C LEU A 191 -3.10 16.60 -1.54
N TYR A 192 -4.21 16.45 -0.82
CA TYR A 192 -5.21 15.41 -1.14
C TYR A 192 -5.86 15.69 -2.48
N ASN A 193 -6.21 16.93 -2.80
CA ASN A 193 -6.68 17.29 -4.13
C ASN A 193 -5.58 17.09 -5.19
N ALA A 194 -4.31 17.30 -4.87
CA ALA A 194 -3.20 16.97 -5.77
C ALA A 194 -2.96 15.46 -5.90
N GLU A 195 -3.14 14.67 -4.85
CA GLU A 195 -3.00 13.21 -4.82
C GLU A 195 -4.19 12.50 -5.46
N VAL A 196 -5.41 12.96 -5.20
CA VAL A 196 -6.65 12.55 -5.88
C VAL A 196 -6.58 12.97 -7.33
N ARG A 197 -6.19 14.20 -7.68
CA ARG A 197 -5.92 14.54 -9.10
C ARG A 197 -4.78 13.72 -9.70
N ARG A 198 -3.77 13.30 -8.92
CA ARG A 198 -2.73 12.33 -9.35
C ARG A 198 -3.30 10.91 -9.51
N MET A 199 -4.29 10.53 -8.70
CA MET A 199 -5.01 9.25 -8.77
C MET A 199 -6.09 9.25 -9.87
N GLU A 200 -6.60 10.41 -10.26
CA GLU A 200 -7.54 10.68 -11.34
C GLU A 200 -6.84 10.93 -12.69
N VAL A 201 -5.50 10.89 -12.75
CA VAL A 201 -4.80 10.95 -14.04
C VAL A 201 -5.22 9.72 -14.84
N GLU A 202 -6.10 9.95 -15.81
CA GLU A 202 -6.49 8.96 -16.79
C GLU A 202 -5.23 8.27 -17.33
N ASP A 203 -5.23 6.95 -17.23
CA ASP A 203 -4.23 6.10 -17.85
C ASP A 203 -4.24 6.40 -19.35
N SER A 204 -3.28 7.20 -19.76
CA SER A 204 -3.16 7.78 -21.10
C SER A 204 -1.87 7.26 -21.72
N ILE A 205 -1.73 7.42 -23.04
CA ILE A 205 -0.51 7.01 -23.75
C ILE A 205 0.74 7.73 -23.19
N ARG A 206 0.55 8.90 -22.55
CA ARG A 206 1.63 9.73 -21.98
C ARG A 206 1.94 9.44 -20.51
N ARG A 207 0.99 8.94 -19.71
CA ARG A 207 1.19 8.59 -18.29
C ARG A 207 0.55 7.24 -17.98
N VAL A 208 1.41 6.27 -17.65
CA VAL A 208 1.10 4.84 -17.63
C VAL A 208 1.21 4.33 -16.19
N ARG A 209 0.11 3.81 -15.62
CA ARG A 209 0.12 3.17 -14.29
C ARG A 209 0.14 1.64 -14.41
N TRP A 210 0.79 0.95 -13.49
CA TRP A 210 0.87 -0.52 -13.47
C TRP A 210 0.28 -1.12 -12.19
N ALA A 211 0.24 -0.38 -11.08
CA ALA A 211 -0.29 -0.86 -9.81
C ALA A 211 -1.70 -1.46 -9.92
N ARG A 212 -1.92 -2.59 -9.23
CA ARG A 212 -3.18 -3.34 -9.12
C ARG A 212 -3.71 -3.85 -10.47
N ARG A 213 -2.81 -4.16 -11.40
CA ARG A 213 -3.17 -4.70 -12.72
C ARG A 213 -2.58 -6.08 -12.91
N VAL A 214 -3.25 -6.87 -13.73
CA VAL A 214 -2.78 -8.18 -14.16
C VAL A 214 -2.45 -8.08 -15.63
N SER A 215 -1.27 -8.55 -16.03
CA SER A 215 -0.90 -8.71 -17.44
C SER A 215 -0.69 -10.18 -17.76
N ILE A 216 -1.13 -10.58 -18.94
CA ILE A 216 -0.92 -11.91 -19.50
C ILE A 216 -0.15 -11.72 -20.79
N GLU A 217 1.02 -12.35 -20.91
CA GLU A 217 1.91 -12.29 -22.06
C GLU A 217 2.08 -13.70 -22.64
N PHE A 218 2.05 -13.81 -23.95
CA PHE A 218 2.53 -14.97 -24.69
C PHE A 218 3.92 -14.65 -25.20
N ARG A 219 4.93 -15.48 -24.88
CA ARG A 219 6.29 -15.25 -25.38
C ARG A 219 6.77 -16.43 -26.20
N THR A 220 7.55 -16.12 -27.22
CA THR A 220 8.15 -17.10 -28.10
C THR A 220 9.60 -16.74 -28.38
N GLY A 221 10.47 -17.74 -28.56
CA GLY A 221 11.88 -17.50 -28.82
C GLY A 221 12.72 -18.78 -28.82
N GLY A 222 13.98 -18.62 -28.42
CA GLY A 222 14.97 -19.69 -28.40
C GLY A 222 15.51 -19.98 -27.00
N PHE A 223 15.86 -21.24 -26.76
CA PHE A 223 16.56 -21.74 -25.59
C PHE A 223 17.90 -22.32 -26.01
N TYR A 224 18.96 -21.90 -25.34
CA TYR A 224 20.32 -22.40 -25.54
C TYR A 224 20.81 -23.07 -24.25
N LEU A 225 21.14 -24.35 -24.34
CA LEU A 225 21.66 -25.12 -23.22
C LEU A 225 23.18 -24.95 -23.08
N LEU A 226 23.67 -24.83 -21.86
CA LEU A 226 25.10 -24.74 -21.59
C LEU A 226 25.79 -26.11 -21.75
N PRO A 227 27.00 -26.19 -22.32
CA PRO A 227 27.71 -27.46 -22.53
C PRO A 227 28.01 -28.25 -21.24
N GLY A 228 28.16 -27.57 -20.10
CA GLY A 228 28.54 -28.19 -18.82
C GLY A 228 27.52 -29.15 -18.20
N VAL A 229 26.33 -29.28 -18.78
CA VAL A 229 25.29 -30.22 -18.32
C VAL A 229 25.12 -31.44 -19.21
N ARG A 230 25.88 -31.54 -20.30
CA ARG A 230 25.85 -32.67 -21.25
C ARG A 230 26.41 -33.94 -20.64
N THR A 231 25.87 -35.08 -21.03
CA THR A 231 26.33 -36.42 -20.61
C THR A 231 26.70 -37.25 -21.85
N LYS A 232 27.70 -38.13 -21.71
CA LYS A 232 28.12 -39.06 -22.79
C LYS A 232 27.28 -40.34 -22.86
N LYS A 233 26.41 -40.57 -21.87
CA LYS A 233 25.62 -41.79 -21.72
C LYS A 233 24.17 -41.40 -21.64
N ASP A 234 23.40 -41.75 -22.67
CA ASP A 234 21.96 -41.64 -22.62
C ASP A 234 21.30 -42.87 -23.24
N LYS A 235 20.28 -43.39 -22.54
CA LYS A 235 19.43 -44.50 -22.99
C LYS A 235 18.15 -44.03 -23.66
N THR A 236 17.91 -42.71 -23.71
CA THR A 236 16.63 -42.15 -24.13
C THR A 236 16.54 -41.83 -25.63
N TYR A 237 17.62 -42.05 -26.40
CA TYR A 237 17.69 -41.84 -27.86
C TYR A 237 17.27 -40.43 -28.31
N MET A 238 17.37 -39.45 -27.40
CA MET A 238 17.01 -38.05 -27.60
C MET A 238 18.25 -37.20 -27.34
N ASP A 239 18.43 -36.13 -28.11
CA ASP A 239 19.45 -35.12 -27.84
C ASP A 239 18.79 -33.76 -27.59
N ILE A 240 18.88 -33.29 -26.34
CA ILE A 240 18.38 -31.96 -25.95
C ILE A 240 19.49 -30.93 -25.82
N SER A 241 20.70 -31.27 -26.24
CA SER A 241 21.89 -30.44 -26.07
C SER A 241 21.99 -29.28 -27.07
N ASP A 242 21.19 -29.32 -28.14
CA ASP A 242 21.05 -28.28 -29.15
C ASP A 242 20.20 -27.09 -28.67
N ALA A 243 20.09 -26.06 -29.50
CA ALA A 243 19.17 -24.95 -29.27
C ALA A 243 17.72 -25.35 -29.66
N HIS A 244 16.75 -24.95 -28.84
CA HIS A 244 15.35 -25.33 -29.01
C HIS A 244 14.42 -24.12 -29.04
N SER A 245 13.26 -24.26 -29.68
CA SER A 245 12.22 -23.24 -29.64
C SER A 245 11.49 -23.26 -28.29
N VAL A 246 11.17 -22.07 -27.78
CA VAL A 246 10.37 -21.87 -26.57
C VAL A 246 9.07 -21.17 -26.90
N LEU A 247 8.00 -21.65 -26.28
CA LEU A 247 6.73 -20.96 -26.12
C LEU A 247 6.46 -20.84 -24.62
N ASP A 248 5.94 -19.73 -24.15
CA ASP A 248 5.51 -19.60 -22.77
C ASP A 248 4.25 -18.72 -22.63
N ILE A 249 3.58 -18.90 -21.50
CA ILE A 249 2.50 -18.04 -21.02
C ILE A 249 2.96 -17.46 -19.69
N HIS A 250 3.05 -16.13 -19.65
CA HIS A 250 3.53 -15.39 -18.49
C HIS A 250 2.43 -14.48 -17.95
N MET A 251 2.02 -14.73 -16.70
CA MET A 251 1.09 -13.88 -15.98
C MET A 251 1.84 -13.06 -14.93
N THR A 252 1.65 -11.75 -14.92
CA THR A 252 2.21 -10.83 -13.92
C THR A 252 1.09 -10.08 -13.21
N SER A 253 1.15 -9.99 -11.89
CA SER A 253 0.22 -9.18 -11.10
C SER A 253 0.98 -8.13 -10.29
N TRP A 254 0.67 -6.87 -10.58
CA TRP A 254 1.39 -5.71 -10.05
C TRP A 254 0.84 -5.27 -8.70
N MET A 255 1.67 -5.37 -7.66
CA MET A 255 1.35 -4.87 -6.33
C MET A 255 1.46 -3.34 -6.28
N ASN A 256 2.49 -2.79 -6.95
CA ASN A 256 2.70 -1.36 -7.11
C ASN A 256 3.33 -1.07 -8.50
N ASP A 257 3.70 0.18 -8.78
CA ASP A 257 4.28 0.60 -10.07
C ASP A 257 5.74 0.16 -10.29
N SER A 258 6.31 -0.67 -9.40
CA SER A 258 7.69 -1.19 -9.45
C SER A 258 7.78 -2.69 -9.19
N MET A 259 6.89 -3.26 -8.38
CA MET A 259 6.93 -4.64 -7.91
C MET A 259 5.69 -5.42 -8.33
N ALA A 260 5.93 -6.64 -8.78
CA ALA A 260 4.91 -7.62 -9.12
C ALA A 260 5.33 -9.02 -8.71
N TRP A 261 4.35 -9.89 -8.53
CA TRP A 261 4.58 -11.33 -8.58
C TRP A 261 4.22 -11.85 -9.98
N PHE A 262 4.81 -12.97 -10.37
CA PHE A 262 4.54 -13.59 -11.66
C PHE A 262 4.41 -15.11 -11.55
N VAL A 263 3.71 -15.68 -12.53
CA VAL A 263 3.64 -17.11 -12.82
C VAL A 263 3.96 -17.31 -14.30
N ASP A 264 4.85 -18.22 -14.61
CA ASP A 264 5.36 -18.50 -15.95
C ASP A 264 5.23 -20.01 -16.23
N ILE A 265 4.59 -20.37 -17.32
CA ILE A 265 4.48 -21.77 -17.78
C ILE A 265 5.09 -21.81 -19.17
N GLY A 266 6.17 -22.58 -19.32
CA GLY A 266 6.90 -22.70 -20.57
C GLY A 266 6.83 -24.09 -21.19
N TRP A 267 7.06 -24.12 -22.50
CA TRP A 267 7.19 -25.29 -23.33
C TRP A 267 8.43 -25.13 -24.20
N ILE A 268 9.45 -25.94 -23.95
CA ILE A 268 10.65 -26.03 -24.78
C ILE A 268 10.51 -27.31 -25.60
N LYS A 269 10.24 -27.18 -26.90
CA LYS A 269 9.99 -28.31 -27.77
C LYS A 269 11.32 -28.90 -28.24
N VAL A 270 11.54 -30.18 -27.97
CA VAL A 270 12.66 -30.93 -28.52
C VAL A 270 12.16 -31.61 -29.80
N PRO A 271 12.72 -31.28 -30.98
CA PRO A 271 12.27 -31.87 -32.23
C PRO A 271 12.48 -33.38 -32.24
N GLN A 272 11.54 -34.10 -32.85
CA GLN A 272 11.71 -35.54 -33.07
C GLN A 272 12.78 -35.75 -34.14
N LYS A 273 13.84 -36.49 -33.79
CA LYS A 273 14.85 -36.98 -34.72
C LYS A 273 14.62 -38.47 -34.95
N GLN A 274 14.76 -38.90 -36.21
CA GLN A 274 14.77 -40.30 -36.60
C GLN A 274 16.08 -40.58 -37.33
N GLU A 275 16.85 -41.54 -36.82
CA GLU A 275 18.08 -41.99 -37.44
C GLU A 275 17.91 -43.44 -37.87
N MET A 276 18.29 -43.73 -39.12
CA MET A 276 18.28 -45.08 -39.69
C MET A 276 19.72 -45.55 -39.86
N ASP A 277 20.09 -46.63 -39.17
CA ASP A 277 21.36 -47.32 -39.33
C ASP A 277 21.11 -48.76 -39.80
N GLY A 278 21.08 -48.93 -41.13
CA GLY A 278 20.83 -50.21 -41.80
C GLY A 278 19.50 -50.85 -41.43
N VAL A 279 19.51 -51.74 -40.43
CA VAL A 279 18.36 -52.55 -39.96
C VAL A 279 17.70 -51.96 -38.70
N ARG A 280 18.19 -50.82 -38.20
CA ARG A 280 17.71 -50.19 -36.95
C ARG A 280 17.21 -48.78 -37.20
N ILE A 281 16.10 -48.45 -36.56
CA ILE A 281 15.50 -47.12 -36.52
C ILE A 281 15.52 -46.66 -35.06
N GLU A 282 16.16 -45.53 -34.81
CA GLU A 282 16.19 -44.84 -33.52
C GLU A 282 15.36 -43.57 -33.64
N ALA A 283 14.31 -43.45 -32.83
CA ALA A 283 13.43 -42.29 -32.82
C ALA A 283 13.39 -41.70 -31.41
N GLY A 284 13.61 -40.39 -31.31
CA GLY A 284 13.58 -39.69 -30.04
C GLY A 284 13.12 -38.25 -30.19
N GLY A 285 12.33 -37.79 -29.24
CA GLY A 285 11.88 -36.42 -29.11
C GLY A 285 11.35 -36.17 -27.71
N GLY A 286 10.98 -34.94 -27.40
CA GLY A 286 10.63 -34.60 -26.04
C GLY A 286 10.13 -33.19 -25.86
N MET A 287 9.92 -32.85 -24.60
CA MET A 287 9.48 -31.53 -24.20
C MET A 287 9.98 -31.21 -22.80
N ILE A 288 10.46 -29.99 -22.60
CA ILE A 288 10.80 -29.47 -21.28
C ILE A 288 9.71 -28.48 -20.86
N LEU A 289 9.13 -28.71 -19.69
CA LEU A 289 8.04 -27.93 -19.11
C LEU A 289 8.51 -27.23 -17.83
N PRO A 290 9.11 -26.04 -17.91
CA PRO A 290 9.37 -25.22 -16.75
C PRO A 290 8.08 -24.53 -16.26
N VAL A 291 7.82 -24.61 -14.96
CA VAL A 291 6.85 -23.76 -14.25
C VAL A 291 7.61 -22.91 -13.26
N THR A 292 7.39 -21.60 -13.28
CA THR A 292 8.12 -20.64 -12.43
C THR A 292 7.15 -19.71 -11.73
N VAL A 293 7.36 -19.50 -10.43
CA VAL A 293 6.69 -18.47 -9.64
C VAL A 293 7.75 -17.59 -9.01
N GLY A 294 7.52 -16.27 -8.98
CA GLY A 294 8.53 -15.37 -8.44
C GLY A 294 8.14 -13.91 -8.39
N PHE A 295 9.16 -13.08 -8.22
CA PHE A 295 9.04 -11.63 -8.13
C PHE A 295 9.68 -10.95 -9.32
N ARG A 296 9.08 -9.84 -9.71
CA ARG A 296 9.51 -8.97 -10.79
C ARG A 296 9.64 -7.55 -10.27
N TYR A 297 10.80 -6.95 -10.48
CA TYR A 297 11.09 -5.57 -10.13
C TYR A 297 11.41 -4.78 -11.39
N ALA A 298 10.72 -3.66 -11.60
CA ALA A 298 10.94 -2.80 -12.74
C ALA A 298 11.38 -1.40 -12.34
N PHE A 299 12.39 -0.91 -13.06
CA PHE A 299 13.16 0.28 -12.67
C PHE A 299 12.46 1.60 -13.02
N HIS A 300 11.58 1.63 -14.02
CA HIS A 300 11.03 2.89 -14.56
C HIS A 300 9.50 2.86 -14.72
N ARG A 301 8.87 4.04 -14.57
CA ARG A 301 7.41 4.28 -14.74
C ARG A 301 7.05 4.89 -16.10
N ARG A 302 7.71 4.43 -17.17
CA ARG A 302 7.49 4.93 -18.54
C ARG A 302 6.86 3.85 -19.43
N LYS A 303 6.54 4.22 -20.67
CA LYS A 303 6.00 3.33 -21.71
C LYS A 303 6.90 2.10 -21.95
N THR A 304 8.21 2.31 -21.89
CA THR A 304 9.24 1.27 -21.94
C THR A 304 9.78 1.03 -20.53
N ARG A 305 9.86 -0.23 -20.14
CA ARG A 305 10.09 -0.61 -18.75
C ARG A 305 11.08 -1.76 -18.65
N PRO A 306 12.37 -1.45 -18.42
CA PRO A 306 13.33 -2.46 -18.06
C PRO A 306 12.98 -3.04 -16.68
N TYR A 307 13.21 -4.34 -16.52
CA TYR A 307 12.92 -5.07 -15.30
C TYR A 307 13.90 -6.20 -15.09
N ILE A 308 14.00 -6.65 -13.84
CA ILE A 308 14.61 -7.92 -13.45
C ILE A 308 13.54 -8.82 -12.83
N LEU A 309 13.72 -10.13 -12.97
CA LEU A 309 12.88 -11.12 -12.32
C LEU A 309 13.73 -12.21 -11.68
N LEU A 310 13.21 -12.77 -10.60
CA LEU A 310 13.75 -13.93 -9.91
C LEU A 310 12.58 -14.83 -9.52
N GLY A 311 12.68 -16.11 -9.84
CA GLY A 311 11.65 -17.08 -9.50
C GLY A 311 12.21 -18.49 -9.35
N THR A 312 11.36 -19.38 -8.85
CA THR A 312 11.68 -20.79 -8.66
C THR A 312 10.46 -21.63 -9.00
N GLY A 313 10.67 -22.91 -9.28
CA GLY A 313 9.58 -23.86 -9.48
C GLY A 313 10.05 -25.19 -10.05
N PRO A 314 9.12 -26.09 -10.38
CA PRO A 314 9.45 -27.38 -10.96
C PRO A 314 9.76 -27.26 -12.46
N ILE A 315 10.62 -28.15 -12.95
CA ILE A 315 10.85 -28.38 -14.38
C ILE A 315 10.69 -29.87 -14.66
N ALA A 316 9.83 -30.20 -15.63
CA ALA A 316 9.64 -31.57 -16.08
C ALA A 316 10.29 -31.76 -17.46
N VAL A 317 11.11 -32.79 -17.61
CA VAL A 317 11.66 -33.25 -18.88
C VAL A 317 10.87 -34.48 -19.28
N LEU A 318 10.07 -34.34 -20.33
CA LEU A 318 9.30 -35.42 -20.94
C LEU A 318 10.10 -35.96 -22.12
N VAL A 319 10.37 -37.27 -22.09
CA VAL A 319 11.09 -37.99 -23.12
C VAL A 319 10.13 -38.94 -23.81
N PHE A 320 10.12 -38.92 -25.12
CA PHE A 320 9.40 -39.85 -25.98
C PHE A 320 10.39 -40.49 -26.94
N GLY A 321 10.73 -41.77 -26.73
CA GLY A 321 11.73 -42.41 -27.56
C GLY A 321 11.67 -43.93 -27.54
N GLY A 322 12.33 -44.53 -28.54
CA GLY A 322 12.41 -45.98 -28.67
C GLY A 322 13.33 -46.43 -29.81
N ARG A 323 13.75 -47.70 -29.73
CA ARG A 323 14.57 -48.37 -30.74
C ARG A 323 13.77 -49.49 -31.39
N PHE A 324 13.74 -49.53 -32.71
CA PHE A 324 12.94 -50.45 -33.51
C PHE A 324 13.77 -51.06 -34.64
N GLY A 325 13.43 -52.28 -35.07
CA GLY A 325 13.96 -52.88 -36.29
C GLY A 325 13.18 -52.40 -37.53
N THR A 326 13.79 -52.43 -38.70
CA THR A 326 13.20 -51.94 -39.97
C THR A 326 12.00 -52.75 -40.48
N ASN A 327 11.80 -53.99 -40.00
CA ASN A 327 10.72 -54.89 -40.45
C ASN A 327 9.55 -55.01 -39.45
N ILE A 328 9.23 -53.96 -38.71
CA ILE A 328 8.21 -53.99 -37.65
C ILE A 328 6.92 -53.28 -38.10
N ASP A 329 5.77 -53.92 -37.86
CA ASP A 329 4.43 -53.37 -38.11
C ASP A 329 4.28 -51.97 -37.45
N PRO A 330 3.82 -50.93 -38.18
CA PRO A 330 3.55 -49.60 -37.64
C PRO A 330 2.69 -49.58 -36.37
N ASN A 331 1.76 -50.53 -36.21
CA ASN A 331 0.94 -50.66 -35.00
C ASN A 331 1.73 -51.18 -33.79
N TYR A 332 2.80 -51.92 -34.02
CA TYR A 332 3.72 -52.42 -32.99
C TYR A 332 4.74 -51.34 -32.54
N ILE A 333 5.02 -50.35 -33.41
CA ILE A 333 5.88 -49.20 -33.09
C ILE A 333 5.23 -48.30 -32.03
N LYS A 334 3.91 -48.03 -32.13
CA LYS A 334 3.17 -47.22 -31.13
C LYS A 334 3.24 -47.78 -29.71
N ASN A 335 3.28 -49.11 -29.54
CA ASN A 335 3.30 -49.76 -28.23
C ASN A 335 4.71 -49.85 -27.59
N LYS A 336 5.76 -49.49 -28.33
CA LYS A 336 7.17 -49.57 -27.86
C LYS A 336 7.82 -48.20 -27.62
N ILE A 337 7.15 -47.09 -27.93
CA ILE A 337 7.59 -45.75 -27.53
C ILE A 337 7.39 -45.63 -26.03
N LYS A 338 8.48 -45.55 -25.26
CA LYS A 338 8.40 -45.32 -23.81
C LYS A 338 8.32 -43.82 -23.58
N ALA A 339 7.29 -43.40 -22.83
CA ALA A 339 7.18 -42.05 -22.30
C ALA A 339 7.79 -42.04 -20.90
N GLU A 340 8.86 -41.28 -20.70
CA GLU A 340 9.51 -41.12 -19.41
C GLU A 340 9.47 -39.65 -18.99
N ALA A 341 9.20 -39.40 -17.71
CA ALA A 341 9.24 -38.06 -17.14
C ALA A 341 10.34 -37.99 -16.07
N ARG A 342 11.14 -36.93 -16.11
CA ARG A 342 12.07 -36.56 -15.04
C ARG A 342 11.69 -35.19 -14.52
N MET A 343 11.70 -35.01 -13.20
CA MET A 343 11.36 -33.75 -12.55
C MET A 343 12.53 -33.25 -11.72
N ALA A 344 12.74 -31.94 -11.75
CA ALA A 344 13.74 -31.25 -10.94
C ALA A 344 13.18 -29.92 -10.46
N PHE A 345 13.84 -29.31 -9.47
CA PHE A 345 13.58 -27.93 -9.10
C PHE A 345 14.53 -27.02 -9.87
N GLN A 346 14.04 -25.83 -10.25
CA GLN A 346 14.81 -24.84 -10.97
C GLN A 346 14.65 -23.45 -10.37
N THR A 347 15.69 -22.65 -10.51
CA THR A 347 15.67 -21.21 -10.24
C THR A 347 15.86 -20.47 -11.56
N THR A 348 15.06 -19.44 -11.78
CA THR A 348 15.13 -18.58 -12.96
C THR A 348 15.54 -17.18 -12.54
N LEU A 349 16.60 -16.65 -13.14
CA LEU A 349 16.95 -15.23 -13.09
C LEU A 349 16.71 -14.65 -14.48
N GLY A 350 16.15 -13.45 -14.57
CA GLY A 350 15.89 -12.85 -15.87
C GLY A 350 15.88 -11.34 -15.86
N THR A 351 15.97 -10.79 -17.05
CA THR A 351 15.84 -9.36 -17.32
C THR A 351 15.07 -9.18 -18.62
N GLY A 352 14.49 -8.01 -18.82
CA GLY A 352 13.81 -7.71 -20.06
C GLY A 352 13.33 -6.28 -20.12
N ILE A 353 12.74 -5.93 -21.24
CA ILE A 353 12.14 -4.63 -21.48
C ILE A 353 10.73 -4.85 -21.98
N ASP A 354 9.77 -4.29 -21.25
CA ASP A 354 8.37 -4.25 -21.63
C ASP A 354 8.06 -2.89 -22.28
N CYS A 355 7.48 -2.91 -23.48
CA CYS A 355 6.95 -1.75 -24.16
C CYS A 355 5.43 -1.84 -24.27
N ARG A 356 4.74 -0.87 -23.67
CA ARG A 356 3.29 -0.75 -23.76
C ARG A 356 2.88 0.03 -25.00
N LEU A 357 2.30 -0.62 -26.00
CA LEU A 357 1.92 0.01 -27.27
C LEU A 357 0.58 0.76 -27.21
N GLY A 358 -0.23 0.53 -26.17
CA GLY A 358 -1.50 1.23 -25.95
C GLY A 358 -2.05 1.04 -24.55
N LYS A 359 -3.34 1.31 -24.32
CA LYS A 359 -3.94 1.13 -22.98
C LYS A 359 -3.92 -0.33 -22.50
N ARG A 360 -3.89 -1.31 -23.39
CA ARG A 360 -3.98 -2.72 -22.97
C ARG A 360 -2.94 -3.61 -23.60
N ILE A 361 -2.24 -3.15 -24.64
CA ILE A 361 -1.29 -3.97 -25.39
C ILE A 361 0.10 -3.79 -24.80
N LEU A 362 0.71 -4.92 -24.47
CA LEU A 362 2.09 -5.04 -24.01
C LEU A 362 2.89 -5.83 -25.05
N THR A 363 4.12 -5.42 -25.27
CA THR A 363 5.10 -6.17 -26.06
C THR A 363 6.41 -6.17 -25.30
N GLY A 364 7.27 -7.15 -25.49
CA GLY A 364 8.49 -7.23 -24.72
C GLY A 364 9.59 -8.05 -25.36
N VAL A 365 10.80 -7.83 -24.86
CA VAL A 365 11.98 -8.64 -25.15
C VAL A 365 12.56 -9.10 -23.83
N HIS A 366 12.87 -10.39 -23.72
CA HIS A 366 13.17 -11.05 -22.47
C HIS A 366 14.39 -11.94 -22.62
N ILE A 367 15.27 -11.90 -21.62
CA ILE A 367 16.40 -12.81 -21.46
C ILE A 367 16.29 -13.46 -20.09
N ARG A 368 16.30 -14.79 -20.05
CA ARG A 368 16.25 -15.58 -18.81
C ARG A 368 17.42 -16.55 -18.76
N TYR A 369 17.89 -16.83 -17.56
CA TYR A 369 18.76 -17.91 -17.23
C TYR A 369 17.98 -18.89 -16.35
N ILE A 370 17.91 -20.14 -16.78
CA ILE A 370 17.30 -21.25 -16.05
C ILE A 370 18.41 -22.08 -15.43
N HIS A 371 18.26 -22.44 -14.16
CA HIS A 371 19.19 -23.30 -13.45
C HIS A 371 18.44 -24.39 -12.68
N SER A 372 18.46 -25.63 -13.17
CA SER A 372 17.90 -26.78 -12.46
C SER A 372 18.94 -27.49 -11.58
N SER A 373 18.43 -28.18 -10.56
CA SER A 373 19.15 -29.27 -9.89
C SER A 373 19.46 -30.39 -10.88
N GLU A 374 20.45 -31.23 -10.54
CA GLU A 374 20.72 -32.43 -11.31
C GLU A 374 19.57 -33.44 -11.18
N PHE A 375 19.34 -34.22 -12.23
CA PHE A 375 18.38 -35.31 -12.30
C PHE A 375 18.99 -36.49 -13.05
N GLU A 376 18.31 -37.64 -13.01
CA GLU A 376 18.74 -38.82 -13.77
C GLU A 376 18.82 -38.49 -15.27
N SER A 377 19.96 -38.79 -15.90
CA SER A 377 20.25 -38.39 -17.28
C SER A 377 19.09 -38.68 -18.24
N ALA A 378 18.65 -37.65 -18.96
CA ALA A 378 17.59 -37.73 -19.96
C ALA A 378 17.93 -36.78 -21.11
N GLY A 379 17.88 -37.25 -22.36
CA GLY A 379 18.20 -36.44 -23.53
C GLY A 379 19.66 -36.02 -23.67
N ALA A 380 20.60 -36.84 -23.24
CA ALA A 380 22.04 -36.55 -23.15
C ALA A 380 22.40 -35.38 -22.24
N VAL A 381 21.57 -35.09 -21.22
CA VAL A 381 21.87 -34.08 -20.19
C VAL A 381 21.48 -34.57 -18.80
N LYS A 382 22.14 -34.02 -17.77
CA LYS A 382 21.86 -34.30 -16.36
C LYS A 382 21.20 -33.15 -15.59
N ALA A 383 21.07 -31.98 -16.22
CA ALA A 383 20.45 -30.79 -15.67
C ALA A 383 20.01 -29.87 -16.81
N ILE A 384 19.04 -28.99 -16.57
CA ILE A 384 18.65 -27.91 -17.48
C ILE A 384 19.30 -26.63 -16.97
N ARG A 385 20.38 -26.21 -17.63
CA ARG A 385 21.06 -24.93 -17.37
C ARG A 385 21.29 -24.22 -18.68
N GLY A 386 20.69 -23.05 -18.86
CA GLY A 386 20.68 -22.41 -20.17
C GLY A 386 20.07 -21.02 -20.18
N PHE A 387 20.20 -20.36 -21.32
CA PHE A 387 19.64 -19.05 -21.57
C PHE A 387 18.44 -19.13 -22.49
N THR A 388 17.42 -18.35 -22.21
CA THR A 388 16.22 -18.19 -23.03
C THR A 388 16.14 -16.76 -23.52
N GLY A 389 16.12 -16.54 -24.82
CA GLY A 389 15.82 -15.25 -25.44
C GLY A 389 14.44 -15.30 -26.08
N SER A 390 13.52 -14.42 -25.70
CA SER A 390 12.15 -14.41 -26.25
C SER A 390 11.60 -13.01 -26.50
N VAL A 391 10.65 -12.94 -27.41
CA VAL A 391 9.80 -11.77 -27.67
C VAL A 391 8.38 -12.08 -27.21
N SER A 392 7.62 -11.05 -26.84
CA SER A 392 6.27 -11.23 -26.32
C SER A 392 5.24 -10.28 -26.89
N ALA A 393 4.00 -10.75 -26.86
CA ALA A 393 2.80 -9.95 -27.00
C ALA A 393 1.87 -10.28 -25.83
N GLY A 394 1.28 -9.26 -25.22
CA GLY A 394 0.48 -9.42 -24.02
C GLY A 394 -0.63 -8.40 -23.88
N TYR A 395 -1.49 -8.67 -22.90
CA TYR A 395 -2.69 -7.90 -22.62
C TYR A 395 -2.79 -7.54 -21.14
N ILE A 396 -3.18 -6.30 -20.85
CA ILE A 396 -3.34 -5.77 -19.48
C ILE A 396 -4.83 -5.74 -19.11
N ILE A 397 -5.17 -6.49 -18.07
CA ILE A 397 -6.49 -6.55 -17.45
C ILE A 397 -6.55 -5.48 -16.33
N GLY A 398 -7.70 -4.81 -16.21
CA GLY A 398 -7.92 -3.79 -15.17
C GLY A 398 -7.50 -2.37 -15.57
N ALA A 399 -7.17 -2.13 -16.84
CA ALA A 399 -6.77 -0.80 -17.33
C ALA A 399 -7.88 0.28 -17.19
N ASN A 400 -9.16 -0.10 -17.10
CA ASN A 400 -10.31 0.83 -17.02
C ASN A 400 -10.98 0.92 -15.64
N ARG A 401 -10.51 0.18 -14.63
CA ARG A 401 -11.16 0.18 -13.30
C ARG A 401 -10.55 1.23 -12.38
N LEU A 402 -10.91 2.49 -12.61
CA LEU A 402 -11.05 3.47 -11.54
C LEU A 402 -12.52 3.88 -11.54
N LYS A 403 -13.40 2.96 -11.12
CA LYS A 403 -14.70 3.41 -10.62
C LYS A 403 -14.38 4.08 -9.30
N LEU A 404 -14.47 5.40 -9.27
CA LEU A 404 -14.70 6.15 -8.03
C LEU A 404 -15.80 5.41 -7.29
N ARG A 405 -15.44 4.81 -6.16
CA ARG A 405 -16.43 4.47 -5.15
C ARG A 405 -16.91 5.85 -4.69
N LYS A 406 -18.01 6.32 -5.28
CA LYS A 406 -18.80 7.36 -4.63
C LYS A 406 -19.22 6.76 -3.30
N GLU A 407 -18.93 7.51 -2.25
CA GLU A 407 -19.00 7.16 -0.83
C GLU A 407 -20.26 6.39 -0.47
#